data_AF-A0A7J4JRE6-F1
#
_entry.id   AF-A0A7J4JRE6-F1
#
_cell.length_a   1.000
_cell.length_b   1.000
_cell.length_c   1.000
_cell.angle_alpha   90.00
_cell.angle_beta   90.00
_cell.angle_gamma   90.00
#
_symmetry.space_group_name_H-M   'P 1'
#
loop_
_entity.id
_entity.type
_entity.pdbx_description
1 polymer ?
#
loop_
_entity_poly.entity_id
_entity_poly.type
_entity_poly.pdbx_seq_one_letter_code
_entity_poly.pdbx_strand_id
1 'polypeptide(L)'
;RVRLGLTIKGIWIDTPEVRSKLAIMPLVEPKFIPKEHFSHVVWWLYADKLVLVLYREEPIAVVIESEDFARTYRNFFKLMWRVARK
;
A
#
# COMPACT_ATOMS: atom_id res chain seq x y z
N ARG A 1 -6.16 11.04 9.15
CA ARG A 1 -4.70 10.73 9.20
C ARG A 1 -3.81 11.97 9.21
N VAL A 2 -3.97 12.94 8.29
CA VAL A 2 -3.02 14.08 8.16
C VAL A 2 -3.05 14.97 9.41
N ARG A 3 -4.25 15.30 9.90
CA ARG A 3 -4.44 16.03 11.17
C ARG A 3 -3.89 15.28 12.41
N LEU A 4 -3.69 13.96 12.30
CA LEU A 4 -3.16 13.11 13.36
C LEU A 4 -1.64 12.85 13.20
N GLY A 5 -0.99 13.47 12.21
CA GLY A 5 0.44 13.27 11.95
C GLY A 5 0.81 11.87 11.42
N LEU A 6 -0.17 11.08 10.95
CA LEU A 6 0.08 9.70 10.52
C LEU A 6 0.54 9.64 9.06
N THR A 7 1.78 9.15 8.87
CA THR A 7 2.42 8.91 7.57
C THR A 7 2.01 7.56 6.98
N ILE A 8 1.69 7.55 5.68
CA ILE A 8 1.49 6.32 4.90
C ILE A 8 2.82 5.93 4.26
N LYS A 9 3.27 4.70 4.46
CA LYS A 9 4.31 4.08 3.62
C LYS A 9 3.63 3.20 2.59
N GLY A 10 3.80 3.52 1.32
CA GLY A 10 3.09 2.85 0.22
C GLY A 10 4.02 2.49 -0.92
N ILE A 11 3.78 1.32 -1.51
CA ILE A 11 4.44 0.90 -2.75
C ILE A 11 3.41 1.05 -3.87
N TRP A 12 3.77 1.82 -4.89
CA TRP A 12 2.87 2.25 -5.95
C TRP A 12 3.40 1.84 -7.31
N ILE A 13 2.51 1.82 -8.31
CA ILE A 13 2.91 1.66 -9.71
C ILE A 13 3.72 2.88 -10.16
N ASP A 14 4.82 2.65 -10.87
CA ASP A 14 5.66 3.71 -11.42
C ASP A 14 5.06 4.30 -12.71
N THR A 15 4.18 5.29 -12.57
CA THR A 15 3.68 6.08 -13.72
C THR A 15 3.80 7.58 -13.44
N PRO A 16 3.94 8.43 -14.50
CA PRO A 16 3.99 9.88 -14.33
C PRO A 16 2.76 10.45 -13.62
N GLU A 17 1.57 9.88 -13.87
CA GLU A 17 0.32 10.30 -13.24
C GLU A 17 0.33 10.02 -11.73
N VAL A 18 0.74 8.81 -11.33
CA VAL A 18 0.81 8.41 -9.93
C VAL A 18 1.87 9.21 -9.19
N ARG A 19 3.04 9.45 -9.80
CA ARG A 19 4.08 10.30 -9.21
C ARG A 19 3.59 11.73 -8.97
N SER A 20 2.91 12.32 -9.96
CA SER A 20 2.37 13.69 -9.85
C SER A 20 1.32 13.79 -8.74
N LYS A 21 0.42 12.79 -8.63
CA LYS A 21 -0.57 12.72 -7.54
C LYS A 21 0.10 12.58 -6.18
N LEU A 22 1.11 11.73 -6.05
CA LEU A 22 1.80 11.50 -4.77
C LEU A 22 2.65 12.70 -4.34
N ALA A 23 3.21 13.47 -5.28
CA ALA A 23 4.04 14.64 -5.00
C ALA A 23 3.29 15.73 -4.22
N ILE A 24 1.97 15.84 -4.40
CA ILE A 24 1.11 16.79 -3.70
C ILE A 24 0.45 16.21 -2.45
N MET A 25 0.61 14.90 -2.18
CA MET A 25 -0.02 14.25 -1.03
C MET A 25 0.84 14.38 0.22
N PRO A 26 0.36 15.06 1.28
CA PRO A 26 1.13 15.19 2.51
C PRO A 26 1.19 13.87 3.28
N LEU A 27 2.30 13.69 4.00
CA LEU A 27 2.56 12.55 4.88
C LEU A 27 2.40 11.21 4.16
N VAL A 28 3.02 11.11 2.97
CA VAL A 28 3.15 9.87 2.21
C VAL A 28 4.63 9.67 1.92
N GLU A 29 5.13 8.48 2.22
CA GLU A 29 6.43 7.98 1.77
C GLU A 29 6.16 6.97 0.65
N PRO A 30 6.30 7.38 -0.62
CA PRO A 30 6.11 6.47 -1.73
C PRO A 30 7.41 5.72 -2.04
N LYS A 31 7.24 4.47 -2.45
CA LYS A 31 8.20 3.73 -3.26
C LYS A 31 7.49 3.18 -4.48
N PHE A 32 8.25 2.80 -5.50
CA PHE A 32 7.71 2.43 -6.79
C PHE A 32 8.15 1.03 -7.22
N ILE A 33 7.25 0.35 -7.92
CA ILE A 33 7.49 -0.90 -8.64
C ILE A 33 7.16 -0.74 -10.13
N PRO A 34 7.84 -1.49 -11.02
CA PRO A 34 7.48 -1.54 -12.43
C PRO A 34 6.02 -1.95 -12.64
N LYS A 35 5.39 -1.43 -13.70
CA LYS A 35 3.99 -1.71 -14.03
C LYS A 35 3.70 -3.20 -14.24
N GLU A 36 4.70 -3.96 -14.66
CA GLU A 36 4.63 -5.40 -14.94
C GLU A 36 4.43 -6.22 -13.65
N HIS A 37 4.74 -5.64 -12.50
CA HIS A 37 4.55 -6.27 -11.19
C HIS A 37 3.34 -5.69 -10.43
N PHE A 38 2.56 -4.82 -11.08
CA PHE A 38 1.37 -4.25 -10.47
C PHE A 38 0.27 -5.30 -10.33
N SER A 39 -0.34 -5.33 -9.15
CA SER A 39 -1.47 -6.19 -8.83
C SER A 39 -2.75 -5.35 -8.75
N HIS A 40 -3.84 -5.84 -9.34
CA HIS A 40 -5.17 -5.26 -9.16
C HIS A 40 -5.71 -5.45 -7.73
N VAL A 41 -5.13 -6.38 -6.97
CA VAL A 41 -5.36 -6.50 -5.53
C VAL A 41 -4.34 -5.64 -4.80
N VAL A 42 -4.85 -4.65 -4.05
CA VAL A 42 -4.08 -3.79 -3.16
C VAL A 42 -4.31 -4.24 -1.72
N TRP A 43 -3.27 -4.13 -0.91
CA TRP A 43 -3.29 -4.41 0.51
C TRP A 43 -3.20 -3.13 1.35
N TRP A 44 -4.05 -3.02 2.37
CA TRP A 44 -3.90 -2.06 3.45
C TRP A 44 -3.60 -2.81 4.73
N LEU A 45 -2.59 -2.35 5.46
CA LEU A 45 -2.16 -2.96 6.70
C LEU A 45 -2.09 -1.88 7.79
N TYR A 46 -2.85 -2.06 8.86
CA TYR A 46 -2.87 -1.16 10.01
C TYR A 46 -3.30 -1.94 11.26
N ALA A 47 -2.69 -1.61 12.41
CA ALA A 47 -2.89 -2.36 13.66
C ALA A 47 -2.78 -3.89 13.43
N ASP A 48 -3.84 -4.62 13.75
CA ASP A 48 -4.08 -6.06 13.61
C ASP A 48 -4.98 -6.39 12.40
N LYS A 49 -5.18 -5.45 11.46
CA LYS A 49 -6.05 -5.60 10.30
C LYS A 49 -5.28 -5.61 8.99
N LEU A 50 -5.62 -6.60 8.15
CA LEU A 50 -5.25 -6.66 6.75
C LEU A 50 -6.52 -6.47 5.92
N VAL A 51 -6.51 -5.51 5.00
CA VAL A 51 -7.59 -5.31 4.03
C VAL A 51 -7.05 -5.58 2.64
N LEU A 52 -7.62 -6.55 1.95
CA LEU A 52 -7.33 -6.84 0.55
C LEU A 52 -8.44 -6.25 -0.31
N VAL A 53 -8.09 -5.36 -1.23
CA VAL A 53 -9.04 -4.68 -2.11
C VAL A 53 -8.71 -5.05 -3.55
N LEU A 54 -9.61 -5.79 -4.20
CA LEU A 54 -9.57 -5.97 -5.64
C LEU A 54 -10.23 -4.75 -6.30
N TYR A 55 -9.43 -3.90 -6.94
CA TYR A 55 -9.93 -2.75 -7.69
C TYR A 55 -10.41 -3.18 -9.07
N ARG A 56 -11.71 -2.99 -9.29
CA ARG A 56 -12.44 -3.12 -10.55
C ARG A 56 -13.65 -2.18 -10.49
N GLU A 57 -14.52 -2.18 -11.50
CA GLU A 57 -15.73 -1.33 -11.54
C GLU A 57 -16.56 -1.44 -10.24
N GLU A 58 -16.81 -2.67 -9.80
CA GLU A 58 -17.35 -2.97 -8.46
C GLU A 58 -16.26 -3.54 -7.56
N PRO A 59 -15.62 -2.74 -6.70
CA PRO A 59 -14.51 -3.19 -5.89
C PRO A 59 -14.96 -4.22 -4.84
N ILE A 60 -14.13 -5.23 -4.63
CA ILE A 60 -14.35 -6.24 -3.61
C ILE A 60 -13.29 -6.05 -2.52
N ALA A 61 -13.72 -5.94 -1.27
CA ALA A 61 -12.84 -5.86 -0.12
C ALA A 61 -13.01 -7.08 0.79
N VAL A 62 -11.88 -7.68 1.18
CA VAL A 62 -11.82 -8.69 2.24
C VAL A 62 -11.08 -8.08 3.42
N VAL A 63 -11.74 -8.03 4.57
CA VAL A 63 -11.15 -7.55 5.83
C VAL A 63 -10.81 -8.75 6.69
N ILE A 64 -9.55 -8.84 7.11
CA ILE A 64 -9.05 -9.89 8.00
C ILE A 64 -8.57 -9.19 9.28
N GLU A 65 -9.25 -9.45 10.38
CA GLU A 65 -8.86 -8.97 11.72
C GLU A 65 -8.15 -10.11 12.46
N SER A 66 -6.81 -10.07 12.44
CA SER A 66 -5.96 -11.12 13.01
C SER A 66 -4.54 -10.61 13.16
N GLU A 67 -4.02 -10.64 14.38
CA GLU A 67 -2.64 -10.26 14.67
C GLU A 67 -1.63 -11.10 13.85
N ASP A 68 -1.90 -12.40 13.69
CA ASP A 68 -1.00 -13.31 12.96
C ASP A 68 -0.91 -12.95 11.47
N PHE A 69 -2.04 -12.66 10.83
CA PHE A 69 -2.06 -12.17 9.44
C PHE A 69 -1.37 -10.81 9.34
N ALA A 70 -1.71 -9.88 10.23
CA ALA A 70 -1.12 -8.55 10.21
C ALA A 70 0.40 -8.58 10.40
N ARG A 71 0.91 -9.42 11.32
CA ARG A 71 2.35 -9.62 11.56
C ARG A 71 3.05 -10.23 10.35
N THR A 72 2.45 -11.26 9.75
CA THR A 72 2.99 -11.94 8.56
C THR A 72 3.10 -10.96 7.39
N TYR A 73 2.02 -10.23 7.10
CA TYR A 73 1.99 -9.25 6.02
C TYR A 73 2.85 -8.03 6.30
N ARG A 74 3.07 -7.64 7.56
CA ARG A 74 4.05 -6.61 7.93
C ARG A 74 5.46 -7.01 7.53
N ASN A 75 5.84 -8.27 7.78
CA ASN A 75 7.14 -8.78 7.39
C ASN A 75 7.27 -8.87 5.86
N PHE A 76 6.20 -9.30 5.17
CA PHE A 76 6.20 -9.29 3.71
C PHE A 76 6.31 -7.88 3.13
N PHE A 77 5.59 -6.90 3.69
CA PHE A 77 5.74 -5.49 3.31
C PHE A 77 7.17 -4.99 3.50
N LYS A 78 7.85 -5.33 4.62
CA LYS A 78 9.26 -4.95 4.84
C LYS A 78 10.19 -5.49 3.74
N LEU A 79 9.96 -6.72 3.26
CA LEU A 79 10.71 -7.28 2.14
C LEU A 79 10.43 -6.51 0.86
N MET A 80 9.16 -6.33 0.50
CA MET A 80 8.76 -5.55 -0.69
C MET A 80 9.31 -4.13 -0.65
N TRP A 81 9.32 -3.51 0.52
CA TRP A 81 9.88 -2.17 0.74
C TRP A 81 11.37 -2.10 0.46
N ARG A 82 12.14 -3.17 0.72
CA ARG A 82 13.58 -3.20 0.40
C ARG A 82 13.83 -3.29 -1.10
N VAL A 83 13.00 -4.05 -1.82
CA VAL A 83 13.12 -4.27 -3.27
C VAL A 83 12.58 -3.08 -4.07
N ALA A 84 11.55 -2.40 -3.56
CA ALA A 84 10.96 -1.25 -4.22
C ALA A 84 11.93 -0.06 -4.28
N ARG A 85 11.88 0.64 -5.41
CA ARG A 85 12.74 1.77 -5.73
C ARG A 85 12.19 3.05 -5.10
N LYS A 86 13.08 4.02 -4.86
CA LYS A 86 12.67 5.37 -4.46
C LYS A 86 12.03 6.11 -5.64
#